data_AF-A0A0H5BIA6-F1
#
_entry.id   AF-A0A0H5BIA6-F1
#
_cell.length_a   1.000
_cell.length_b   1.000
_cell.length_c   1.000
_cell.angle_alpha   90.00
_cell.angle_beta   90.00
_cell.angle_gamma   90.00
#
_symmetry.space_group_name_H-M   'P 1'
#
loop_
_entity.id
_entity.type
_entity.pdbx_description
1 polymer ?
#
loop_
_entity_poly.entity_id
_entity_poly.type
_entity_poly.pdbx_seq_one_letter_code
_entity_poly.pdbx_strand_id
1 'polypeptide(L)'
;MCMIVENIQSFSLSNMSKKRIIHLWSIIKKILINNGINSSLYMSFNTVILKNTSKCKNPLNLILAKNFIYLINNNIPIRIVLHQYQAKLIFSDKMTFIDLSSYLFISLRQLNFLQQISIFFNCYMTSNLKNTIIIGKKDIIEKICQFLN
;
A
#
# COMPACT_ATOMS: atom_id res chain seq x y z
N MET A 1 13.74 -15.17 26.88
CA MET A 1 14.17 -15.71 25.57
C MET A 1 13.14 -15.29 24.54
N CYS A 2 13.33 -14.13 23.89
CA CYS A 2 12.35 -13.61 22.93
C CYS A 2 12.59 -14.28 21.58
N MET A 3 11.68 -15.16 21.16
CA MET A 3 11.62 -15.63 19.78
C MET A 3 11.41 -14.42 18.87
N ILE A 4 12.46 -14.00 18.17
CA ILE A 4 12.31 -13.15 16.99
C ILE A 4 11.77 -14.08 15.92
N VAL A 5 10.44 -14.20 15.84
CA VAL A 5 9.80 -14.70 14.63
C VAL A 5 10.13 -13.65 13.57
N GLU A 6 11.18 -13.90 12.78
CA GLU A 6 11.46 -13.12 11.59
C GLU A 6 10.26 -13.32 10.66
N ASN A 7 9.26 -12.45 10.76
CA ASN A 7 8.18 -12.38 9.78
C ASN A 7 8.79 -11.84 8.49
N ILE A 8 9.31 -12.75 7.67
CA ILE A 8 9.82 -12.46 6.34
C ILE A 8 8.63 -12.44 5.39
N GLN A 9 8.45 -11.34 4.67
CA GLN A 9 7.45 -11.27 3.60
C GLN A 9 8.10 -10.88 2.29
N SER A 10 7.82 -11.66 1.24
CA SER A 10 8.29 -11.43 -0.12
C SER A 10 7.18 -10.84 -1.01
N PHE A 11 7.53 -9.87 -1.84
CA PHE A 11 6.62 -9.16 -2.75
C PHE A 11 7.17 -9.07 -4.15
N SER A 12 6.40 -9.43 -5.17
CA SER A 12 6.76 -9.20 -6.58
C SER A 12 6.39 -7.79 -7.04
N LEU A 13 7.31 -7.10 -7.69
CA LEU A 13 7.15 -5.77 -8.31
C LEU A 13 6.88 -5.89 -9.82
N SER A 14 5.90 -6.71 -10.21
CA SER A 14 5.61 -7.03 -11.62
C SER A 14 5.13 -5.84 -12.46
N ASN A 15 4.56 -4.81 -11.82
CA ASN A 15 3.87 -3.72 -12.51
C ASN A 15 4.76 -2.48 -12.70
N MET A 16 6.03 -2.54 -12.26
CA MET A 16 6.99 -1.44 -12.35
C MET A 16 8.19 -1.75 -13.23
N SER A 17 8.65 -0.74 -13.99
CA SER A 17 9.90 -0.85 -14.73
C SER A 17 11.11 -0.83 -13.78
N LYS A 18 12.16 -1.58 -14.13
CA LYS A 18 13.39 -1.67 -13.31
C LYS A 18 13.99 -0.30 -13.00
N LYS A 19 13.98 0.63 -13.96
CA LYS A 19 14.46 2.01 -13.77
C LYS A 19 13.65 2.76 -12.69
N ARG A 20 12.32 2.64 -12.71
CA ARG A 20 11.43 3.28 -11.72
C ARG A 20 11.60 2.67 -10.34
N ILE A 21 11.75 1.35 -10.25
CA ILE A 21 12.02 0.66 -8.98
C ILE A 21 13.29 1.23 -8.35
N ILE A 22 14.42 1.26 -9.08
CA ILE A 22 15.70 1.76 -8.57
C ILE A 22 15.58 3.21 -8.09
N HIS A 23 14.94 4.08 -8.87
CA HIS A 23 14.77 5.49 -8.53
C HIS A 23 13.97 5.68 -7.23
N LEU A 24 12.88 4.95 -7.06
CA LEU A 24 12.02 5.06 -5.88
C LEU A 24 12.58 4.32 -4.66
N TRP A 25 13.41 3.30 -4.87
CA TRP A 25 13.87 2.40 -3.81
C TRP A 25 14.64 3.11 -2.70
N SER A 26 15.45 4.11 -3.05
CA SER A 26 16.19 4.91 -2.06
C SER A 26 15.26 5.62 -1.06
N ILE A 27 14.13 6.14 -1.55
CA ILE A 27 13.10 6.82 -0.75
C ILE A 27 12.34 5.80 0.10
N ILE A 28 11.90 4.70 -0.52
CA ILE A 28 11.17 3.61 0.15
C ILE A 28 11.99 3.04 1.30
N LYS A 29 13.27 2.74 1.06
CA LYS A 29 14.18 2.16 2.06
C LYS A 29 14.34 3.08 3.27
N LYS A 30 14.49 4.40 3.06
CA LYS A 30 14.57 5.38 4.16
C LYS A 30 13.31 5.36 5.03
N ILE A 31 12.12 5.30 4.41
CA ILE A 31 10.84 5.27 5.13
C ILE A 31 10.70 3.97 5.95
N LEU A 32 11.06 2.82 5.36
CA LEU A 32 10.98 1.52 6.05
C LEU A 32 11.93 1.45 7.24
N ILE A 33 13.17 1.92 7.09
CA ILE A 33 14.17 1.95 8.17
C ILE A 33 13.67 2.81 9.33
N ASN A 34 13.08 3.98 9.05
CA ASN A 34 12.52 4.87 10.07
C ASN A 34 11.39 4.22 10.89
N ASN A 35 10.74 3.18 10.35
CA ASN A 35 9.70 2.42 11.03
C ASN A 35 10.19 1.08 11.62
N GLY A 36 11.51 0.85 11.64
CA GLY A 36 12.12 -0.35 12.21
C GLY A 36 12.03 -1.58 11.29
N ILE A 37 11.86 -1.38 9.98
CA ILE A 37 11.74 -2.45 8.99
C ILE A 37 12.97 -2.44 8.09
N ASN A 38 13.67 -3.57 8.02
CA ASN A 38 14.72 -3.76 7.06
C ASN A 38 14.12 -4.28 5.74
N SER A 39 14.71 -3.87 4.62
CA SER A 39 14.22 -4.24 3.30
C SER A 39 15.37 -4.55 2.34
N SER A 40 15.18 -5.58 1.53
CA SER A 40 16.13 -6.00 0.49
C SER A 40 15.38 -6.16 -0.83
N LEU A 41 15.96 -5.63 -1.91
CA LEU A 41 15.39 -5.65 -3.26
C LEU A 41 16.25 -6.57 -4.13
N TYR A 42 15.62 -7.60 -4.68
CA TYR A 42 16.22 -8.57 -5.58
C TYR A 42 15.76 -8.27 -7.01
N MET A 43 16.59 -7.54 -7.74
CA MET A 43 16.29 -7.10 -9.12
C MET A 43 16.25 -8.25 -10.13
N SER A 44 16.86 -9.39 -9.83
CA SER A 44 16.79 -10.61 -10.66
C SER A 44 15.36 -11.15 -10.75
N PHE A 45 14.62 -11.08 -9.65
CA PHE A 45 13.25 -11.61 -9.54
C PHE A 45 12.19 -10.50 -9.41
N ASN A 46 12.60 -9.22 -9.49
CA ASN A 46 11.78 -8.07 -9.12
C ASN A 46 11.08 -8.27 -7.75
N THR A 47 11.76 -8.91 -6.79
CA THR A 47 11.17 -9.18 -5.48
C THR A 47 11.72 -8.26 -4.40
N VAL A 48 10.86 -7.89 -3.47
CA VAL A 48 11.23 -7.19 -2.24
C VAL A 48 11.00 -8.13 -1.07
N ILE A 49 12.01 -8.26 -0.22
CA ILE A 49 11.91 -8.97 1.05
C ILE A 49 11.92 -7.94 2.18
N LEU A 50 10.89 -7.99 3.00
CA LEU A 50 10.74 -7.20 4.22
C LEU A 50 11.05 -8.05 5.44
N LYS A 51 11.78 -7.47 6.39
CA LYS A 51 12.10 -8.09 7.68
C LYS A 51 11.90 -7.09 8.81
N ASN A 52 11.26 -7.52 9.88
CA ASN A 52 11.27 -6.75 11.11
C ASN A 52 12.68 -6.70 11.71
N THR A 53 13.07 -5.54 12.21
CA THR A 53 14.27 -5.42 13.04
C THR A 53 13.88 -5.51 14.51
N SER A 54 14.88 -5.72 15.38
CA SER A 54 14.71 -5.60 16.84
C SER A 54 14.22 -4.22 17.30
N LYS A 55 14.27 -3.20 16.43
CA LYS A 55 13.78 -1.83 16.69
C LYS A 55 12.31 -1.64 16.29
N CYS A 56 11.64 -2.65 15.74
CA CYS A 56 10.24 -2.56 15.34
C CYS A 56 9.35 -2.49 16.58
N LYS A 57 8.75 -1.32 16.84
CA LYS A 57 7.91 -1.08 18.03
C LYS A 57 6.50 -1.66 17.91
N ASN A 58 5.99 -1.86 16.69
CA ASN A 58 4.64 -2.34 16.43
C ASN A 58 4.67 -3.51 15.43
N PRO A 59 4.16 -4.71 15.79
CA PRO A 59 4.13 -5.86 14.87
C PRO A 59 3.31 -5.60 13.59
N LEU A 60 2.35 -4.68 13.61
CA LEU A 60 1.52 -4.31 12.45
C LEU A 60 2.32 -3.56 11.38
N ASN A 61 3.46 -2.96 11.72
CA ASN A 61 4.28 -2.18 10.79
C ASN A 61 4.71 -3.01 9.57
N LEU A 62 4.94 -4.31 9.74
CA LEU A 62 5.31 -5.18 8.63
C LEU A 62 4.18 -5.33 7.60
N ILE A 63 2.94 -5.45 8.07
CA ILE A 63 1.73 -5.48 7.23
C ILE A 63 1.55 -4.14 6.52
N LEU A 64 1.76 -3.03 7.23
CA LEU A 64 1.64 -1.69 6.65
C LEU A 64 2.75 -1.42 5.62
N ALA A 65 3.95 -1.95 5.81
CA ALA A 65 5.02 -1.89 4.81
C ALA A 65 4.74 -2.72 3.57
N LYS A 66 4.17 -3.91 3.73
CA LYS A 66 3.62 -4.72 2.63
C LYS A 66 2.63 -3.90 1.82
N ASN A 67 1.67 -3.29 2.50
CA ASN A 67 0.64 -2.45 1.89
C ASN A 67 1.24 -1.24 1.16
N PHE A 68 2.20 -0.57 1.78
CA PHE A 68 2.92 0.55 1.16
C PHE A 68 3.62 0.14 -0.14
N ILE A 69 4.35 -0.98 -0.15
CA ILE A 69 4.99 -1.51 -1.35
C ILE A 69 3.97 -1.94 -2.41
N TYR A 70 2.85 -2.52 -1.99
CA TYR A 70 1.75 -2.89 -2.87
C TYR A 70 1.18 -1.68 -3.63
N LEU A 71 0.89 -0.59 -2.92
CA LEU A 71 0.38 0.65 -3.51
C LEU A 71 1.37 1.22 -4.53
N ILE A 72 2.65 1.23 -4.16
CA ILE A 72 3.72 1.69 -5.06
C ILE A 72 3.79 0.81 -6.30
N ASN A 73 3.76 -0.52 -6.16
CA ASN A 73 3.78 -1.45 -7.29
C ASN A 73 2.61 -1.18 -8.26
N ASN A 74 1.45 -0.80 -7.75
CA ASN A 74 0.28 -0.42 -8.55
C ASN A 74 0.33 1.03 -9.10
N ASN A 75 1.54 1.58 -9.26
CA ASN A 75 1.82 2.89 -9.83
C ASN A 75 1.23 4.08 -9.07
N ILE A 76 0.79 3.89 -7.83
CA ILE A 76 0.32 4.99 -7.01
C ILE A 76 1.51 5.92 -6.71
N PRO A 77 1.42 7.22 -7.05
CA PRO A 77 2.53 8.13 -6.88
C PRO A 77 2.97 8.19 -5.42
N ILE A 78 4.27 7.97 -5.17
CA ILE A 78 4.85 8.09 -3.84
C ILE A 78 4.55 9.47 -3.24
N ARG A 79 4.52 10.53 -4.05
CA ARG A 79 4.11 11.86 -3.57
C ARG A 79 2.68 11.87 -3.03
N ILE A 80 1.73 11.19 -3.65
CA ILE A 80 0.35 11.10 -3.15
C ILE A 80 0.31 10.34 -1.82
N VAL A 81 0.97 9.18 -1.82
CA VAL A 81 1.13 8.31 -0.66
C VAL A 81 1.82 9.05 0.51
N LEU A 82 2.81 9.90 0.24
CA LEU A 82 3.55 10.65 1.27
C LEU A 82 2.96 12.02 1.62
N HIS A 83 2.30 12.71 0.69
CA HIS A 83 1.91 14.12 0.82
C HIS A 83 0.42 14.29 1.11
N GLN A 84 -0.46 13.51 0.47
CA GLN A 84 -1.89 13.52 0.81
C GLN A 84 -2.16 12.63 2.01
N TYR A 85 -1.42 11.52 2.12
CA TYR A 85 -1.67 10.51 3.13
C TYR A 85 -0.60 10.38 4.18
N GLN A 86 0.36 11.32 4.26
CA GLN A 86 1.49 11.39 5.21
C GLN A 86 2.11 10.01 5.50
N ALA A 87 3.39 9.77 5.20
CA ALA A 87 4.04 8.47 5.50
C ALA A 87 3.73 7.93 6.92
N LYS A 88 3.61 8.81 7.92
CA LYS A 88 3.16 8.49 9.29
C LYS A 88 1.74 7.91 9.40
N LEU A 89 0.79 8.35 8.58
CA LEU A 89 -0.60 7.88 8.63
C LEU A 89 -0.78 6.53 7.91
N ILE A 90 0.06 6.18 6.93
CA ILE A 90 0.08 4.83 6.34
C ILE A 90 0.53 3.80 7.38
N PHE A 91 1.46 4.18 8.25
CA PHE A 91 1.84 3.40 9.42
C PHE A 91 0.96 3.71 10.65
N SER A 92 -0.24 4.24 10.44
CA SER A 92 -1.25 4.45 11.49
C SER A 92 -2.54 3.70 11.14
N ASP A 93 -3.27 3.25 12.16
CA ASP A 93 -4.53 2.51 11.98
C ASP A 93 -5.67 3.36 11.40
N LYS A 94 -5.43 4.65 11.11
CA LYS A 94 -6.43 5.60 10.62
C LYS A 94 -6.67 5.51 9.12
N MET A 95 -5.72 5.00 8.36
CA MET A 95 -5.77 4.97 6.89
C MET A 95 -5.68 3.54 6.38
N THR A 96 -6.53 3.21 5.41
CA THR A 96 -6.57 1.89 4.78
C THR A 96 -6.82 2.04 3.28
N PHE A 97 -6.71 0.95 2.56
CA PHE A 97 -7.09 0.89 1.15
C PHE A 97 -7.90 -0.37 0.88
N ILE A 98 -8.68 -0.31 -0.18
CA ILE A 98 -9.36 -1.45 -0.77
C ILE A 98 -8.87 -1.62 -2.20
N ASP A 99 -8.56 -2.85 -2.56
CA ASP A 99 -8.39 -3.24 -3.95
C ASP A 99 -9.68 -3.89 -4.42
N LEU A 100 -10.29 -3.29 -5.43
CA LEU A 100 -11.56 -3.71 -5.98
C LEU A 100 -11.43 -4.84 -7.01
N SER A 101 -10.21 -5.27 -7.35
CA SER A 101 -9.99 -6.43 -8.24
C SER A 101 -10.54 -7.74 -7.68
N SER A 102 -10.74 -7.85 -6.36
CA SER A 102 -11.38 -9.00 -5.73
C SER A 102 -12.91 -9.02 -5.91
N TYR A 103 -13.52 -7.92 -6.34
CA TYR A 103 -14.96 -7.85 -6.61
C TYR A 103 -15.21 -8.27 -8.05
N LEU A 104 -15.81 -9.46 -8.22
CA LEU A 104 -16.03 -10.12 -9.52
C LEU A 104 -16.78 -9.26 -10.54
N PHE A 105 -17.65 -8.33 -10.09
CA PHE A 105 -18.40 -7.43 -10.96
C PHE A 105 -18.63 -6.07 -10.30
N ILE A 106 -17.96 -5.04 -10.79
CA ILE A 106 -18.30 -3.64 -10.50
C ILE A 106 -18.78 -3.00 -11.80
N SER A 107 -20.02 -2.54 -11.81
CA SER A 107 -20.60 -1.85 -12.96
C SER A 107 -19.96 -0.47 -13.16
N LEU A 108 -19.98 0.04 -14.39
CA LEU A 108 -19.47 1.38 -14.72
C LEU A 108 -20.20 2.47 -13.91
N ARG A 109 -21.48 2.26 -13.59
CA ARG A 109 -22.27 3.15 -12.73
C ARG A 109 -21.76 3.15 -11.29
N GLN A 110 -21.43 1.99 -10.73
CA GLN A 110 -20.83 1.90 -9.39
C GLN A 110 -19.43 2.53 -9.37
N LEU A 111 -18.62 2.34 -10.41
CA LEU A 111 -17.31 3.02 -10.53
C LEU A 111 -17.45 4.54 -10.54
N ASN A 112 -18.37 5.08 -11.33
CA ASN A 112 -18.63 6.53 -11.36
C ASN A 112 -19.11 7.06 -10.01
N PHE A 113 -19.95 6.31 -9.30
CA PHE A 113 -20.43 6.67 -7.97
C PHE A 113 -19.29 6.64 -6.93
N LEU A 114 -18.45 5.60 -6.95
CA LEU A 114 -17.26 5.51 -6.10
C LEU A 114 -16.29 6.66 -6.36
N GLN A 115 -16.14 7.08 -7.62
CA GLN A 115 -15.31 8.22 -7.97
C GLN A 115 -15.85 9.52 -7.33
N GLN A 116 -17.17 9.74 -7.37
CA GLN A 116 -17.80 10.88 -6.71
C GLN A 116 -17.65 10.83 -5.18
N ILE A 117 -17.88 9.67 -4.56
CA ILE A 117 -17.63 9.44 -3.13
C ILE A 117 -16.17 9.75 -2.79
N SER A 118 -15.23 9.27 -3.61
CA SER A 118 -13.81 9.46 -3.35
C SER A 118 -13.43 10.94 -3.30
N ILE A 119 -14.00 11.75 -4.19
CA ILE A 119 -13.81 13.21 -4.19
C ILE A 119 -14.43 13.83 -2.94
N PHE A 120 -15.68 13.48 -2.61
CA PHE A 120 -16.39 14.04 -1.47
C PHE A 120 -15.69 13.77 -0.13
N PHE A 121 -15.13 12.57 0.03
CA PHE A 121 -14.48 12.12 1.25
C PHE A 121 -12.95 12.29 1.25
N ASN A 122 -12.38 13.01 0.28
CA ASN A 122 -10.93 13.19 0.11
C ASN A 122 -10.15 11.86 0.12
N CYS A 123 -10.71 10.84 -0.53
CA CYS A 123 -10.05 9.58 -0.81
C CYS A 123 -9.35 9.64 -2.17
N TYR A 124 -8.31 8.84 -2.34
CA TYR A 124 -7.62 8.71 -3.61
C TYR A 124 -8.07 7.43 -4.27
N MET A 125 -8.69 7.57 -5.43
CA MET A 125 -9.05 6.46 -6.28
C MET A 125 -8.14 6.44 -7.51
N THR A 126 -7.56 5.29 -7.80
CA THR A 126 -6.88 5.03 -9.06
C THR A 126 -7.51 3.82 -9.72
N SER A 127 -7.74 3.92 -11.03
CA SER A 127 -8.29 2.84 -11.86
C SER A 127 -7.31 2.60 -13.00
N ASN A 128 -6.69 1.43 -13.01
CA ASN A 128 -5.94 0.93 -14.16
C ASN A 128 -6.73 -0.23 -14.80
N LEU A 129 -6.36 -0.63 -16.02
CA LEU A 129 -7.02 -1.72 -16.77
C LEU A 129 -7.17 -3.05 -16.00
N LYS A 130 -6.39 -3.25 -14.94
CA LYS A 130 -6.40 -4.49 -14.14
C LYS A 130 -7.02 -4.32 -12.75
N ASN A 131 -6.83 -3.16 -12.11
CA ASN A 131 -7.17 -2.97 -10.71
C ASN A 131 -7.68 -1.55 -10.48
N THR A 132 -8.70 -1.44 -9.63
CA THR A 132 -9.16 -0.18 -9.07
C THR A 132 -8.84 -0.18 -7.59
N ILE A 133 -8.07 0.81 -7.13
CA ILE A 133 -7.64 0.92 -5.73
C ILE A 133 -8.18 2.23 -5.16
N ILE A 134 -8.82 2.16 -3.99
CA ILE A 134 -9.27 3.32 -3.23
C ILE A 134 -8.48 3.37 -1.92
N ILE A 135 -7.88 4.52 -1.63
CA ILE A 135 -7.15 4.81 -0.39
C ILE A 135 -7.91 5.89 0.37
N GLY A 136 -8.16 5.70 1.66
CA GLY A 136 -8.93 6.64 2.46
C GLY A 136 -8.88 6.34 3.95
N LYS A 137 -9.63 7.12 4.74
CA LYS A 137 -9.82 6.85 6.17
C LYS A 137 -10.52 5.50 6.35
N LYS A 138 -10.12 4.75 7.36
CA LYS A 138 -10.66 3.42 7.66
C LYS A 138 -12.20 3.39 7.67
N ASP A 139 -12.82 4.30 8.40
CA ASP A 139 -14.29 4.37 8.53
C ASP A 139 -15.00 4.59 7.19
N ILE A 140 -14.36 5.28 6.24
CA ILE A 140 -14.92 5.55 4.91
C ILE A 140 -14.75 4.31 4.02
N ILE A 141 -13.58 3.69 4.05
CA ILE A 141 -13.32 2.46 3.29
C ILE A 141 -14.25 1.34 3.76
N GLU A 142 -14.47 1.20 5.08
CA GLU A 142 -15.41 0.21 5.61
C GLU A 142 -16.84 0.42 5.11
N LYS A 143 -17.32 1.67 5.04
CA LYS A 143 -18.62 2.00 4.45
C LYS A 143 -18.67 1.69 2.94
N ILE A 144 -17.59 1.95 2.22
CA ILE A 144 -17.48 1.58 0.80
C ILE A 144 -17.55 0.06 0.63
N CYS A 145 -16.84 -0.70 1.47
CA CYS A 145 -16.92 -2.17 1.46
C CYS A 145 -18.35 -2.66 1.74
N GLN A 146 -19.05 -2.07 2.71
CA GLN A 146 -20.44 -2.41 3.03
C GLN A 146 -21.41 -2.09 1.88
N PHE A 147 -21.15 -1.04 1.11
CA PHE A 147 -21.95 -0.69 -0.07
C PHE A 147 -21.74 -1.65 -1.25
N LEU A 148 -20.56 -2.25 -1.35
CA LEU A 148 -20.18 -3.13 -2.45
C LEU A 148 -20.52 -4.60 -2.23
N ASN A 149 -20.75 -5.01 -0.99
CA ASN A 149 -21.25 -6.34 -0.61
C ASN A 149 -22.78 -6.39 -0.66
#